data_AF-A0A4Y2DEF9-F1
#
_entry.id   AF-A0A4Y2DEF9-F1
#
_cell.length_a   1.000
_cell.length_b   1.000
_cell.length_c   1.000
_cell.angle_alpha   90.00
_cell.angle_beta   90.00
_cell.angle_gamma   90.00
#
_symmetry.space_group_name_H-M   'P 1'
#
loop_
_entity.id
_entity.type
_entity.pdbx_description
1 polymer ?
#
loop_
_entity_poly.entity_id
_entity_poly.type
_entity_poly.pdbx_seq_one_letter_code
_entity_poly.pdbx_strand_id
1 'polypeptide(L)'
;MHPSRICDKTVICYLCGVVHIGPCQQPEKCINCNGLHNAKSISCPSYITEQKILELKCRNHITTGEARRIFQQNKAKYSETVKTMPAVTNIEDTINAKFETLLQAINDRFERQRAIFANMLQKSMDCICQNFCKIITQCVDPGSSPVRKKKLFSNLRQMSNSINSWDAGGSQDAEDMPQC
;
A
#
# COMPACT_ATOMS: atom_id res chain seq x y z
N MET A 1 10.17 -11.25 49.69
CA MET A 1 9.67 -11.61 51.03
C MET A 1 10.86 -12.07 51.83
N HIS A 2 11.23 -11.36 52.90
CA HIS A 2 12.24 -11.87 53.83
C HIS A 2 11.54 -12.79 54.85
N PRO A 3 12.18 -13.87 55.31
CA PRO A 3 11.60 -14.78 56.30
C PRO A 3 11.50 -14.19 57.71
N SER A 4 12.22 -13.09 58.01
CA SER A 4 12.16 -12.40 59.29
C SER A 4 10.80 -11.70 59.50
N ARG A 5 10.36 -11.55 60.74
CA ARG A 5 9.24 -10.66 61.10
C ARG A 5 9.69 -9.22 61.37
N ILE A 6 11.00 -9.02 61.54
CA ILE A 6 11.62 -7.74 61.81
C ILE A 6 12.38 -7.33 60.56
N CYS A 7 11.98 -6.20 59.98
CA CYS A 7 12.73 -5.55 58.92
C CYS A 7 13.79 -4.65 59.57
N ASP A 8 15.06 -4.95 59.33
CA ASP A 8 16.21 -4.15 59.76
C ASP A 8 16.43 -2.91 58.86
N LYS A 9 15.67 -2.79 57.77
CA LYS A 9 15.80 -1.68 56.83
C LYS A 9 15.14 -0.41 57.35
N THR A 10 15.81 0.71 57.15
CA THR A 10 15.29 2.04 57.40
C THR A 10 13.97 2.26 56.66
N VAL A 11 12.97 2.81 57.35
CA VAL A 11 11.69 3.19 56.74
C VAL A 11 11.91 4.40 55.85
N ILE A 12 11.67 4.23 54.56
CA ILE A 12 11.72 5.30 53.55
C ILE A 12 10.30 5.73 53.24
N CYS A 13 10.05 7.04 53.14
CA CYS A 13 8.74 7.56 52.79
C CYS A 13 8.36 7.15 51.36
N TYR A 14 7.19 6.51 51.19
CA TYR A 14 6.72 6.08 49.87
C TYR A 14 6.32 7.25 48.96
N LEU A 15 6.03 8.44 49.53
CA LEU A 15 5.64 9.63 48.76
C LEU A 15 6.83 10.28 48.07
N CYS A 16 7.92 10.52 48.81
CA CYS A 16 9.06 11.31 48.34
C CYS A 16 10.39 10.55 48.26
N GLY A 17 10.43 9.28 48.70
CA GLY A 17 11.61 8.44 48.61
C GLY A 17 12.76 8.79 49.57
N VAL A 18 12.53 9.68 50.56
CA VAL A 18 13.53 10.06 51.58
C VAL A 18 13.11 9.63 52.98
N VAL A 19 14.08 9.58 53.90
CA VAL A 19 13.84 9.29 55.32
C VAL A 19 13.48 10.60 56.02
N HIS A 20 12.34 10.63 56.70
CA HIS A 20 11.92 11.75 57.54
C HIS A 20 10.97 11.29 58.64
N ILE A 21 10.79 12.13 59.67
CA ILE A 21 9.84 11.92 60.78
C ILE A 21 8.69 12.93 60.61
N GLY A 22 7.46 12.51 60.86
CA GLY A 22 6.28 13.37 60.70
C GLY A 22 5.74 13.42 59.26
N PRO A 23 4.77 14.33 58.97
CA PRO A 23 4.09 14.38 57.68
C PRO A 23 5.05 14.75 56.54
N CYS A 24 4.86 14.11 55.38
CA CYS A 24 5.66 14.39 54.19
C CYS A 24 5.32 15.77 53.61
N GLN A 25 6.32 16.64 53.52
CA GLN A 25 6.21 17.97 52.88
C GLN A 25 6.99 18.06 51.56
N GLN A 26 7.68 16.98 51.19
CA GLN A 26 8.49 16.91 49.97
C GLN A 26 7.61 16.59 48.76
N PRO A 27 7.98 17.06 47.55
CA PRO A 27 7.28 16.68 46.33
C PRO A 27 7.32 15.17 46.11
N GLU A 28 6.32 14.65 45.41
CA GLU A 28 6.29 13.22 45.10
C GLU A 28 7.47 12.80 44.24
N LYS A 29 8.14 11.72 44.65
CA LYS A 29 9.26 11.14 43.94
C LYS A 29 9.33 9.65 44.19
N CYS A 30 9.32 8.88 43.10
CA CYS A 30 9.29 7.44 43.17
C CYS A 30 10.69 6.90 43.41
N ILE A 31 10.91 6.21 44.53
CA ILE A 31 12.21 5.59 44.84
C ILE A 31 12.58 4.47 43.84
N ASN A 32 11.61 3.87 43.16
CA ASN A 32 11.82 2.73 42.27
C ASN A 32 12.20 3.12 40.84
N CYS A 33 11.82 4.32 40.38
CA CYS A 33 12.08 4.77 39.00
C CYS A 33 12.53 6.23 38.90
N ASN A 34 12.66 6.94 40.03
CA ASN A 34 12.95 8.37 40.12
C ASN A 34 11.95 9.30 39.41
N GLY A 35 10.74 8.83 39.14
CA GLY A 35 9.68 9.60 38.48
C GLY A 35 8.93 10.54 39.43
N LEU A 36 8.23 11.52 38.85
CA LEU A 36 7.38 12.50 39.55
C LEU A 36 6.02 11.90 39.96
N HIS A 37 6.07 10.85 40.80
CA HIS A 37 4.91 10.17 41.39
C HIS A 37 5.37 9.42 42.64
N ASN A 38 4.47 9.08 43.55
CA ASN A 38 4.82 8.24 44.70
C ASN A 38 5.06 6.75 44.33
N ALA A 39 5.74 6.01 45.20
CA ALA A 39 6.15 4.62 44.96
C ALA A 39 5.00 3.61 44.82
N LYS A 40 3.75 3.99 45.13
CA LYS A 40 2.56 3.13 44.98
C LYS A 40 1.85 3.31 43.63
N SER A 41 2.33 4.22 42.79
CA SER A 41 1.68 4.50 41.50
C SER A 41 1.68 3.27 40.58
N ILE A 42 0.50 2.91 40.05
CA ILE A 42 0.33 1.85 39.06
C ILE A 42 0.90 2.22 37.68
N SER A 43 1.10 3.52 37.42
CA SER A 43 1.73 4.01 36.19
C SER A 43 3.27 4.00 36.27
N CYS A 44 3.84 3.60 37.41
CA CYS A 44 5.29 3.54 37.58
C CYS A 44 5.90 2.53 36.58
N PRO A 45 6.89 2.92 35.76
CA PRO A 45 7.54 2.02 34.80
C PRO A 45 8.16 0.79 35.45
N SER A 46 8.72 0.94 36.65
CA SER A 46 9.27 -0.18 37.42
C SER A 46 8.16 -1.14 37.87
N TYR A 47 7.02 -0.62 38.33
CA TYR A 47 5.85 -1.45 38.70
C TYR A 47 5.31 -2.23 37.50
N ILE A 48 5.11 -1.56 36.37
CA ILE A 48 4.63 -2.19 35.12
C ILE A 48 5.61 -3.29 34.67
N THR A 49 6.91 -3.05 34.78
CA THR A 49 7.94 -4.04 34.44
C THR A 49 7.87 -5.26 35.36
N GLU A 50 7.75 -5.05 36.67
CA GLU A 50 7.59 -6.13 37.66
C GLU A 50 6.32 -6.94 37.41
N GLN A 51 5.20 -6.30 37.09
CA GLN A 51 3.96 -6.99 36.74
C GLN A 51 4.15 -7.93 35.56
N LYS A 52 4.78 -7.46 34.46
CA LYS A 52 5.08 -8.31 33.30
C LYS A 52 6.00 -9.49 33.64
N ILE A 53 6.96 -9.28 34.54
CA ILE A 53 7.85 -10.36 35.01
C ILE A 53 7.05 -11.39 35.83
N LEU A 54 6.14 -10.94 36.70
CA LEU A 54 5.29 -11.83 37.49
C LEU A 54 4.28 -12.59 36.62
N GLU A 55 3.69 -11.95 35.62
CA GLU A 55 2.85 -12.59 34.61
C GLU A 55 3.63 -13.69 33.86
N LEU A 56 4.84 -13.37 33.40
CA LEU A 56 5.72 -14.33 32.71
C LEU A 56 6.09 -15.51 33.62
N LYS A 57 6.37 -15.23 34.89
CA LYS A 57 6.65 -16.24 35.91
C LYS A 57 5.47 -17.21 36.06
N CYS A 58 4.27 -16.68 36.28
CA CYS A 58 3.06 -17.48 36.49
C CYS A 58 2.70 -18.28 35.24
N ARG A 59 2.77 -17.66 34.05
CA ARG A 59 2.41 -18.29 32.78
C ARG A 59 3.33 -19.45 32.39
N ASN A 60 4.62 -19.37 32.73
CA ASN A 60 5.61 -20.38 32.34
C ASN A 60 6.04 -21.28 33.51
N HIS A 61 5.48 -21.11 34.70
CA HIS A 61 5.85 -21.88 35.90
C HIS A 61 7.35 -21.88 36.21
N ILE A 62 8.01 -20.73 36.03
CA ILE A 62 9.45 -20.54 36.25
C ILE A 62 9.72 -19.76 37.53
N THR A 63 10.98 -19.69 37.93
CA THR A 63 11.40 -18.83 39.04
C THR A 63 11.37 -17.36 38.65
N THR A 64 11.28 -16.46 39.65
CA THR A 64 11.33 -15.01 39.39
C THR A 64 12.67 -14.59 38.75
N GLY A 65 13.78 -15.25 39.10
CA GLY A 65 15.10 -14.97 38.52
C GLY A 65 15.16 -15.31 37.03
N GLU A 66 14.60 -16.47 36.65
CA GLU A 66 14.51 -16.88 35.24
C GLU A 66 13.60 -15.94 34.44
N ALA A 67 12.44 -15.57 35.00
CA ALA A 67 11.52 -14.64 34.36
C ALA A 67 12.20 -13.28 34.08
N ARG A 68 12.98 -12.75 35.03
CA ARG A 68 13.78 -11.53 34.81
C ARG A 68 14.78 -11.68 33.68
N ARG A 69 15.53 -12.79 33.65
CA ARG A 69 16.52 -13.06 32.60
C ARG A 69 15.88 -13.10 31.22
N ILE A 70 14.78 -13.84 31.07
CA ILE A 70 14.04 -13.95 29.82
C ILE A 70 13.48 -12.58 29.40
N PHE A 71 12.87 -11.84 30.34
CA PHE A 71 12.32 -10.51 30.06
C PHE A 71 13.41 -9.55 29.55
N GLN A 72 14.59 -9.57 30.16
CA GLN A 72 15.71 -8.71 29.77
C GLN A 72 16.34 -9.13 28.44
N GLN A 73 16.47 -10.42 28.17
CA GLN A 73 16.90 -10.95 26.88
C GLN A 73 15.93 -10.55 25.75
N ASN A 74 14.62 -10.68 25.98
CA ASN A 74 13.62 -10.27 25.00
C ASN A 74 13.67 -8.78 24.70
N LYS A 75 13.88 -7.94 25.73
CA LYS A 75 14.05 -6.50 25.56
C LYS A 75 15.29 -6.16 24.72
N ALA A 76 16.40 -6.86 24.94
CA ALA A 76 17.63 -6.69 24.15
C ALA A 76 17.43 -7.13 22.70
N LYS A 77 16.84 -8.32 22.48
CA LYS A 77 16.55 -8.87 21.15
C LYS A 77 15.64 -7.95 20.32
N TYR A 78 14.59 -7.40 20.94
CA TYR A 78 13.72 -6.44 20.27
C TYR A 78 14.49 -5.18 19.84
N SER A 79 15.32 -4.61 20.74
CA SER A 79 16.16 -3.46 20.39
C SER A 79 17.15 -3.76 19.27
N GLU A 80 17.64 -4.99 19.16
CA GLU A 80 18.55 -5.40 18.10
C GLU A 80 17.83 -5.53 16.76
N THR A 81 16.67 -6.19 16.73
CA THR A 81 15.84 -6.31 15.52
C THR A 81 15.45 -4.94 14.95
N VAL A 82 15.10 -3.97 15.80
CA VAL A 82 14.78 -2.60 15.36
C VAL A 82 16.00 -1.89 14.77
N LYS A 83 17.20 -2.14 15.29
CA LYS A 83 18.45 -1.56 14.74
C LYS A 83 18.88 -2.19 13.41
N THR A 84 18.56 -3.47 13.21
CA THR A 84 18.93 -4.22 12.00
C THR A 84 17.84 -4.23 10.94
N MET A 85 16.68 -3.60 11.19
CA MET A 85 15.68 -3.42 10.14
C MET A 85 16.30 -2.54 9.03
N PRO A 86 16.35 -3.03 7.77
CA PRO A 86 16.81 -2.21 6.67
C PRO A 86 15.95 -0.94 6.57
N ALA A 87 16.57 0.15 6.11
CA ALA A 87 15.87 1.41 5.90
C ALA A 87 14.59 1.19 5.08
N VAL A 88 13.55 1.95 5.42
CA VAL A 88 12.19 1.89 4.84
C VAL A 88 12.16 1.99 3.30
N THR A 89 13.28 2.39 2.68
CA THR A 89 13.47 2.51 1.23
C THR A 89 13.16 1.22 0.47
N ASN A 90 13.46 0.03 1.01
CA ASN A 90 13.19 -1.23 0.28
C ASN A 90 11.68 -1.49 0.08
N ILE A 91 10.84 -1.05 1.02
CA ILE A 91 9.38 -1.19 0.93
C ILE A 91 8.82 -0.16 -0.07
N GLU A 92 9.31 1.08 0.00
CA GLU A 92 8.94 2.16 -0.92
C GLU A 92 9.27 1.80 -2.37
N ASP A 93 10.48 1.32 -2.64
CA ASP A 93 10.90 0.87 -3.97
C ASP A 93 10.03 -0.29 -4.48
N THR A 94 9.69 -1.23 -3.60
CA THR A 94 8.83 -2.37 -3.93
C THR A 94 7.40 -1.93 -4.26
N ILE A 95 6.87 -0.95 -3.53
CA ILE A 95 5.53 -0.40 -3.77
C ILE A 95 5.52 0.37 -5.09
N ASN A 96 6.52 1.22 -5.33
CA ASN A 96 6.66 1.98 -6.57
C ASN A 96 6.74 1.04 -7.78
N ALA A 97 7.57 0.00 -7.72
CA ALA A 97 7.68 -0.98 -8.80
C ALA A 97 6.35 -1.71 -9.09
N LYS A 98 5.58 -2.05 -8.04
CA LYS A 98 4.25 -2.68 -8.20
C LYS A 98 3.23 -1.72 -8.80
N PHE A 99 3.27 -0.44 -8.42
CA PHE A 99 2.40 0.58 -8.96
C PHE A 99 2.65 0.81 -10.45
N GLU A 100 3.91 0.98 -10.84
CA GLU A 100 4.31 1.12 -12.26
C GLU A 100 3.89 -0.09 -13.09
N THR A 101 4.08 -1.30 -12.57
CA THR A 101 3.66 -2.53 -13.25
C THR A 101 2.14 -2.56 -13.46
N LEU A 102 1.36 -2.11 -12.48
CA LEU A 102 -0.09 -2.05 -12.57
C LEU A 102 -0.54 -1.02 -13.60
N LEU A 103 0.05 0.18 -13.60
CA LEU A 103 -0.24 1.22 -14.58
C LEU A 103 0.04 0.74 -16.01
N GLN A 104 1.18 0.09 -16.22
CA GLN A 104 1.51 -0.47 -17.53
C GLN A 104 0.49 -1.52 -17.98
N ALA A 105 0.11 -2.44 -17.08
CA ALA A 105 -0.88 -3.48 -17.40
C ALA A 105 -2.26 -2.90 -17.75
N ILE A 106 -2.66 -1.81 -17.08
CA ILE A 106 -3.90 -1.10 -17.37
C ILE A 106 -3.82 -0.44 -18.75
N ASN A 107 -2.71 0.26 -19.03
CA ASN A 107 -2.51 0.91 -20.32
C ASN A 107 -2.54 -0.11 -21.48
N ASP A 108 -1.80 -1.22 -21.34
CA ASP A 108 -1.79 -2.30 -22.32
C ASP A 108 -3.20 -2.88 -22.56
N ARG A 109 -4.02 -2.96 -21.51
CA ARG A 109 -5.41 -3.44 -21.63
C ARG A 109 -6.27 -2.44 -22.41
N PHE A 110 -6.11 -1.14 -22.16
CA PHE A 110 -6.81 -0.11 -22.93
C PHE A 110 -6.40 -0.14 -24.40
N GLU A 111 -5.09 -0.20 -24.70
CA GLU A 111 -4.58 -0.32 -26.08
C GLU A 111 -5.17 -1.53 -26.81
N ARG A 112 -5.17 -2.69 -26.17
CA ARG A 112 -5.76 -3.91 -26.74
C ARG A 112 -7.25 -3.74 -27.02
N GLN A 113 -8.00 -3.16 -26.09
CA GLN A 113 -9.43 -2.91 -26.31
C GLN A 113 -9.68 -1.90 -27.42
N ARG A 114 -8.90 -0.82 -27.50
CA ARG A 114 -8.97 0.16 -28.61
C ARG A 114 -8.71 -0.51 -29.95
N ALA A 115 -7.69 -1.36 -30.05
CA ALA A 115 -7.37 -2.09 -31.27
C ALA A 115 -8.47 -3.07 -31.69
N ILE A 116 -9.04 -3.82 -30.73
CA ILE A 116 -10.17 -4.73 -30.99
C ILE A 116 -11.39 -3.94 -31.49
N PHE A 117 -11.71 -2.83 -30.85
CA PHE A 117 -12.84 -1.99 -31.24
C PHE A 117 -12.63 -1.39 -32.64
N ALA A 118 -11.45 -0.85 -32.93
CA ALA A 118 -11.10 -0.34 -34.24
C ALA A 118 -11.23 -1.44 -35.32
N ASN A 119 -10.77 -2.66 -35.04
CA ASN A 119 -10.92 -3.78 -35.96
C ASN A 119 -12.39 -4.15 -36.22
N MET A 120 -13.22 -4.17 -35.17
CA MET A 120 -14.66 -4.44 -35.32
C MET A 120 -15.36 -3.35 -36.14
N LEU A 121 -15.05 -2.08 -35.87
CA LEU A 121 -15.58 -0.95 -36.64
C LEU A 121 -15.19 -1.04 -38.11
N GLN A 122 -13.91 -1.30 -38.39
CA GLN A 122 -13.43 -1.42 -39.77
C GLN A 122 -14.17 -2.54 -40.52
N LYS A 123 -14.28 -3.72 -39.92
CA LYS A 123 -15.01 -4.85 -40.51
C LYS A 123 -16.49 -4.55 -40.76
N SER A 124 -17.12 -3.80 -39.85
CA SER A 124 -18.51 -3.37 -40.00
C SER A 124 -18.66 -2.42 -41.18
N MET A 125 -17.79 -1.40 -41.27
CA MET A 125 -17.79 -0.46 -42.39
C MET A 125 -17.52 -1.16 -43.72
N ASP A 126 -16.55 -2.09 -43.78
CA ASP A 126 -16.24 -2.87 -44.97
C ASP A 126 -17.47 -3.67 -45.45
N CYS A 127 -18.18 -4.32 -44.52
CA CYS A 127 -19.39 -5.08 -44.81
C CYS A 127 -20.50 -4.17 -45.38
N ILE A 128 -20.71 -3.01 -44.75
CA ILE A 128 -21.68 -2.01 -45.19
C ILE A 128 -21.34 -1.51 -46.60
N CYS A 129 -20.09 -1.10 -46.84
CA CYS A 129 -19.62 -0.64 -48.13
C CYS A 129 -19.77 -1.70 -49.22
N GLN A 130 -19.45 -2.97 -48.92
CA GLN A 130 -19.63 -4.09 -49.85
C GLN A 130 -21.11 -4.31 -50.19
N ASN A 131 -22.00 -4.27 -49.20
CA ASN A 131 -23.44 -4.40 -49.42
C ASN A 131 -24.00 -3.27 -50.30
N PHE A 132 -23.59 -2.02 -50.04
CA PHE A 132 -23.96 -0.89 -50.89
C PHE A 132 -23.47 -1.07 -52.33
N CYS A 133 -22.22 -1.49 -52.53
CA CYS A 133 -21.68 -1.74 -53.87
C CYS A 133 -22.49 -2.81 -54.62
N LYS A 134 -22.92 -3.88 -53.94
CA LYS A 134 -23.76 -4.94 -54.53
C LYS A 134 -25.13 -4.41 -54.96
N ILE A 135 -25.79 -3.61 -54.12
CA ILE A 135 -27.09 -2.99 -54.45
C ILE A 135 -26.95 -2.09 -55.67
N ILE A 136 -25.93 -1.21 -55.67
CA ILE A 136 -25.69 -0.30 -56.81
C ILE A 136 -25.48 -1.12 -58.09
N THR A 137 -24.71 -2.20 -58.03
CA THR A 137 -24.46 -3.09 -59.19
C THR A 137 -25.77 -3.66 -59.75
N GLN A 138 -26.71 -4.06 -58.89
CA GLN A 138 -28.00 -4.63 -59.29
C GLN A 138 -28.95 -3.58 -59.90
N CYS A 139 -28.83 -2.31 -59.52
CA CYS A 139 -29.64 -1.22 -60.04
C CYS A 139 -29.12 -0.63 -61.37
N VAL A 140 -27.94 -1.04 -61.85
CA VAL A 140 -27.38 -0.54 -63.12
C VAL A 140 -28.13 -1.14 -64.31
N ASP A 141 -28.72 -0.27 -65.13
CA ASP A 141 -29.46 -0.64 -66.35
C ASP A 141 -28.65 -1.56 -67.29
N PRO A 142 -29.19 -2.72 -67.69
CA PRO A 142 -28.61 -3.59 -68.70
C PRO A 142 -28.20 -2.87 -70.00
N GLY A 143 -28.95 -1.86 -70.44
CA GLY A 143 -28.69 -1.07 -71.65
C GLY A 143 -27.56 -0.04 -71.56
N SER A 144 -26.96 0.15 -70.37
CA SER A 144 -25.87 1.11 -70.22
C SER A 144 -24.56 0.63 -70.88
N SER A 145 -23.83 1.57 -71.50
CA SER A 145 -22.58 1.29 -72.24
C SER A 145 -21.53 0.58 -71.35
N PRO A 146 -20.84 -0.46 -71.87
CA PRO A 146 -19.81 -1.20 -71.12
C PRO A 146 -18.73 -0.31 -70.50
N VAL A 147 -18.38 0.80 -71.16
CA VAL A 147 -17.38 1.77 -70.69
C VAL A 147 -17.88 2.52 -69.45
N ARG A 148 -19.16 2.93 -69.43
CA ARG A 148 -19.77 3.62 -68.29
C ARG A 148 -19.92 2.69 -67.09
N LYS A 149 -20.33 1.43 -67.32
CA LYS A 149 -20.38 0.39 -66.28
C LYS A 149 -19.00 0.17 -65.64
N LYS A 150 -17.97 -0.04 -66.48
CA LYS A 150 -16.60 -0.29 -66.00
C LYS A 150 -16.04 0.88 -65.17
N LYS A 151 -16.29 2.12 -65.59
CA LYS A 151 -15.88 3.33 -64.86
C LYS A 151 -16.61 3.50 -63.52
N LEU A 152 -17.90 3.17 -63.47
CA LEU A 152 -18.67 3.21 -62.22
C LEU A 152 -18.17 2.17 -61.21
N PHE A 153 -17.91 0.93 -61.66
CA PHE A 153 -17.36 -0.11 -60.80
C PHE A 153 -15.92 0.17 -60.34
N SER A 154 -15.08 0.80 -61.17
CA SER A 154 -13.74 1.21 -60.74
C SER A 154 -13.79 2.30 -59.66
N ASN A 155 -14.69 3.27 -59.81
CA ASN A 155 -14.87 4.35 -58.83
C ASN A 155 -15.41 3.83 -57.49
N LEU A 156 -16.39 2.91 -57.51
CA LEU A 156 -16.91 2.26 -56.30
C LEU A 156 -15.83 1.47 -55.56
N ARG A 157 -14.99 0.72 -56.30
CA ARG A 157 -13.86 -0.01 -55.73
C ARG A 157 -12.82 0.95 -55.13
N GLN A 158 -12.53 2.07 -55.79
CA GLN A 158 -11.60 3.07 -55.29
C GLN A 158 -12.11 3.72 -53.99
N MET A 159 -13.39 4.07 -53.92
CA MET A 159 -14.02 4.64 -52.73
C MET A 159 -14.00 3.67 -51.55
N SER A 160 -14.26 2.38 -51.78
CA SER A 160 -14.12 1.33 -50.76
C SER A 160 -12.69 1.22 -50.22
N ASN A 161 -11.68 1.43 -51.07
CA ASN A 161 -10.28 1.33 -50.66
C ASN A 161 -9.80 2.58 -49.90
N SER A 162 -10.34 3.78 -50.19
CA SER A 162 -10.00 5.02 -49.48
C SER A 162 -10.47 5.04 -48.02
N ILE A 163 -11.55 4.31 -47.69
CA ILE A 163 -12.08 4.18 -46.32
C ILE A 163 -11.10 3.41 -45.40
N ASN A 164 -10.27 2.53 -45.97
CA ASN A 164 -9.30 1.72 -45.22
C ASN A 164 -8.03 2.49 -44.82
N SER A 165 -7.90 3.77 -45.20
CA SER A 165 -6.69 4.60 -45.05
C SER A 165 -6.64 5.41 -43.74
N TRP A 166 -7.52 5.17 -42.77
CA TRP A 166 -7.58 5.95 -41.51
C TRP A 166 -6.44 5.65 -40.53
N ASP A 167 -5.29 5.22 -41.03
CA ASP A 167 -4.16 4.80 -40.22
C ASP A 167 -3.54 6.01 -39.49
N ALA A 168 -3.61 5.94 -38.16
CA ALA A 168 -2.74 6.59 -37.18
C ALA A 168 -2.49 8.11 -37.29
N GLY A 169 -3.52 8.93 -37.14
CA GLY A 169 -3.38 10.32 -36.70
C GLY A 169 -3.29 10.42 -35.18
N GLY A 170 -2.14 10.07 -34.60
CA GLY A 170 -1.85 10.42 -33.20
C GLY A 170 -1.66 11.94 -33.10
N SER A 171 -2.67 12.66 -32.57
CA SER A 171 -2.52 14.07 -32.21
C SER A 171 -1.50 14.16 -31.08
N GLN A 172 -0.35 14.76 -31.33
CA GLN A 172 0.60 15.19 -30.29
C GLN A 172 0.02 16.44 -29.61
N ASP A 173 -0.96 16.27 -28.74
CA ASP A 173 -1.37 17.33 -27.82
C ASP A 173 -1.15 16.83 -26.39
N ALA A 174 0.13 16.78 -26.01
CA ALA A 174 0.55 16.75 -24.62
C ALA A 174 0.85 18.20 -24.21
N GLU A 175 -0.19 18.99 -23.95
CA GLU A 175 -0.05 20.27 -23.25
C GLU A 175 -0.22 20.04 -21.74
N ASP A 176 0.92 20.18 -21.07
CA ASP A 176 1.17 20.75 -19.75
C ASP A 176 0.10 20.57 -18.65
N MET A 177 0.38 19.66 -17.72
CA MET A 177 -0.37 19.48 -16.49
C MET A 177 0.35 20.25 -15.36
N PRO A 178 -0.27 21.27 -14.72
CA PRO A 178 0.41 22.05 -13.70
C PRO A 178 0.58 21.23 -12.41
N GLN A 179 1.81 21.23 -11.88
CA GLN A 179 2.13 20.65 -10.58
C GLN A 179 1.48 21.48 -9.46
N CYS A 180 0.77 20.81 -8.55
CA CYS A 180 0.52 21.27 -7.19
C CYS A 180 1.40 20.46 -6.23
#